data_AF-A0A660LDP5-F1
#
_entry.id   AF-A0A660LDP5-F1
#
_cell.length_a   1.000
_cell.length_b   1.000
_cell.length_c   1.000
_cell.angle_alpha   90.00
_cell.angle_beta   90.00
_cell.angle_gamma   90.00
#
_symmetry.space_group_name_H-M   'P 1'
#
loop_
_entity.id
_entity.type
_entity.pdbx_description
1 polymer ?
#
loop_
_entity_poly.entity_id
_entity_poly.type
_entity_poly.pdbx_seq_one_letter_code
_entity_poly.pdbx_strand_id
1 'polypeptide(L)'
;MRSLILATLALAALTPAAEAQPPLCAPEVIESTLIGAGHLTQDDLDADMGVNLVRCGDLTGDGATDVAFTLASGGTAGDTHFGVIQAGADGAGEVVLYKEGYKVGLARHDAKSFDVLQPHYGKRDPNCCPSSFRQTRFTWTGTTFKAGKAKTLKRAPSRFYRA
;
A
#
# COMPACT_ATOMS: atom_id res chain seq x y z
N MET A 1 -55.72 -41.70 -20.60
CA MET A 1 -55.01 -40.43 -20.88
C MET A 1 -54.10 -40.14 -19.69
N ARG A 2 -52.79 -40.33 -19.83
CA ARG A 2 -51.77 -40.10 -18.80
C ARG A 2 -51.04 -38.81 -19.14
N SER A 3 -51.26 -37.76 -18.34
CA SER A 3 -50.55 -36.49 -18.48
C SER A 3 -49.23 -36.54 -17.71
N LEU A 4 -48.11 -36.44 -18.42
CA LEU A 4 -46.78 -36.21 -17.86
C LEU A 4 -46.60 -34.70 -17.63
N ILE A 5 -46.38 -34.31 -16.38
CA ILE A 5 -45.97 -32.95 -16.01
C ILE A 5 -44.44 -32.93 -15.98
N LEU A 6 -43.82 -32.26 -16.96
CA LEU A 6 -42.39 -31.92 -16.91
C LEU A 6 -42.21 -30.71 -15.97
N ALA A 7 -41.59 -30.94 -14.81
CA ALA A 7 -41.10 -29.87 -13.95
C ALA A 7 -39.74 -29.38 -14.47
N THR A 8 -39.71 -28.18 -15.02
CA THR A 8 -38.47 -27.50 -15.45
C THR A 8 -37.84 -26.85 -14.23
N LEU A 9 -36.74 -27.43 -13.72
CA LEU A 9 -35.90 -26.76 -12.72
C LEU A 9 -35.11 -25.63 -13.40
N ALA A 10 -35.47 -24.38 -13.12
CA ALA A 10 -34.64 -23.23 -13.45
C ALA A 10 -33.46 -23.15 -12.46
N LEU A 11 -32.25 -23.51 -12.92
CA LEU A 11 -31.01 -23.23 -12.20
C LEU A 11 -30.73 -21.72 -12.29
N ALA A 12 -30.98 -21.00 -11.20
CA ALA A 12 -30.54 -19.61 -11.07
C ALA A 12 -29.01 -19.60 -10.92
N ALA A 13 -28.31 -19.15 -11.97
CA ALA A 13 -26.87 -18.89 -11.90
C ALA A 13 -26.64 -17.67 -11.00
N LEU A 14 -26.24 -17.91 -9.74
CA LEU A 14 -25.74 -16.88 -8.85
C LEU A 14 -24.42 -16.35 -9.44
N THR A 15 -24.44 -15.14 -10.00
CA THR A 15 -23.21 -14.41 -10.32
C THR A 15 -22.41 -14.23 -9.02
N PRO A 16 -21.13 -14.62 -8.98
CA PRO A 16 -20.31 -14.35 -7.80
C PRO A 16 -20.32 -12.85 -7.54
N ALA A 17 -20.73 -12.45 -6.34
CA ALA A 17 -20.54 -11.08 -5.89
C ALA A 17 -19.03 -10.82 -5.92
N ALA A 18 -18.59 -9.88 -6.77
CA ALA A 18 -17.24 -9.36 -6.66
C ALA A 18 -17.10 -8.81 -5.24
N GLU A 19 -16.27 -9.45 -4.41
CA GLU A 19 -15.94 -8.92 -3.09
C GLU A 19 -15.38 -7.52 -3.29
N ALA A 20 -16.12 -6.51 -2.83
CA ALA A 20 -15.67 -5.14 -2.89
C ALA A 20 -14.34 -5.03 -2.15
N GLN A 21 -13.38 -4.33 -2.74
CA GLN A 21 -12.10 -4.08 -2.09
C GLN A 21 -12.37 -3.41 -0.73
N PRO A 22 -11.67 -3.81 0.35
CA PRO A 22 -11.92 -3.27 1.68
C PRO A 22 -11.87 -1.73 1.65
N PRO A 23 -12.81 -1.00 2.30
CA PRO A 23 -12.90 0.45 2.18
C PRO A 23 -11.58 1.19 2.45
N LEU A 24 -10.78 0.70 3.40
CA LEU A 24 -9.48 1.28 3.76
C LEU A 24 -8.45 1.29 2.62
N CYS A 25 -8.65 0.47 1.59
CA CYS A 25 -7.78 0.40 0.44
C CYS A 25 -8.05 1.47 -0.63
N ALA A 26 -9.12 2.25 -0.49
CA ALA A 26 -9.40 3.32 -1.43
C ALA A 26 -8.44 4.50 -1.17
N PRO A 27 -7.76 5.05 -2.20
CA PRO A 27 -6.88 6.22 -2.05
C PRO A 27 -7.53 7.37 -1.29
N GLU A 28 -8.80 7.66 -1.56
CA GLU A 28 -9.53 8.78 -0.95
C GLU A 28 -9.74 8.57 0.56
N VAL A 29 -9.91 7.31 1.00
CA VAL A 29 -10.02 6.95 2.41
C VAL A 29 -8.66 7.07 3.10
N ILE A 30 -7.58 6.66 2.43
CA ILE A 30 -6.20 6.82 2.92
C ILE A 30 -5.88 8.30 3.08
N GLU A 31 -6.13 9.13 2.07
CA GLU A 31 -5.92 10.58 2.10
C GLU A 31 -6.73 11.25 3.21
N SER A 32 -8.01 10.92 3.34
CA SER A 32 -8.85 11.43 4.44
C SER A 32 -8.30 11.04 5.82
N THR A 33 -7.79 9.81 5.95
CA THR A 33 -7.15 9.33 7.19
C THR A 33 -5.88 10.11 7.49
N LEU A 34 -5.05 10.38 6.48
CA LEU A 34 -3.81 11.15 6.63
C LEU A 34 -4.07 12.61 6.96
N ILE A 35 -5.12 13.23 6.40
CA ILE A 35 -5.58 14.57 6.77
C ILE A 35 -6.03 14.57 8.24
N GLY A 36 -6.86 13.61 8.63
CA GLY A 36 -7.31 13.47 10.02
C GLY A 36 -6.15 13.28 11.02
N ALA A 37 -5.08 12.63 10.60
CA ALA A 37 -3.85 12.45 11.39
C ALA A 37 -2.87 13.63 11.32
N GLY A 38 -3.12 14.65 10.50
CA GLY A 38 -2.23 15.80 10.31
C GLY A 38 -0.95 15.49 9.51
N HIS A 39 -0.96 14.43 8.70
CA HIS A 39 0.15 14.03 7.84
C HIS A 39 0.04 14.52 6.40
N LEU A 40 -1.15 14.99 6.01
CA LEU A 40 -1.46 15.54 4.70
C LEU A 40 -2.41 16.72 4.89
N THR A 41 -2.34 17.72 4.02
CA THR A 41 -3.26 18.87 4.02
C THR A 41 -4.04 18.92 2.71
N GLN A 42 -5.13 19.71 2.68
CA GLN A 42 -5.84 19.96 1.42
C GLN A 42 -4.95 20.71 0.43
N ASP A 43 -4.11 21.64 0.89
CA ASP A 43 -3.16 22.37 0.04
C ASP A 43 -2.14 21.42 -0.62
N ASP A 44 -1.73 20.34 0.07
CA ASP A 44 -0.85 19.32 -0.52
C ASP A 44 -1.56 18.59 -1.67
N LEU A 45 -2.83 18.19 -1.48
CA LEU A 45 -3.65 17.56 -2.52
C LEU A 45 -3.84 18.49 -3.72
N ASP A 46 -4.13 19.76 -3.46
CA ASP A 46 -4.30 20.79 -4.49
C ASP A 46 -2.98 21.08 -5.24
N ALA A 47 -1.84 20.73 -4.63
CA ALA A 47 -0.50 20.78 -5.23
C ALA A 47 -0.07 19.44 -5.87
N ASP A 48 -1.01 18.55 -6.18
CA ASP A 48 -0.83 17.22 -6.77
C ASP A 48 -0.03 16.21 -5.91
N MET A 49 0.22 16.50 -4.62
CA MET A 49 0.70 15.46 -3.70
C MET A 49 -0.48 14.56 -3.32
N GLY A 50 -0.31 13.24 -3.38
CA GLY A 50 -1.41 12.31 -3.09
C GLY A 50 -0.99 10.86 -3.01
N VAL A 51 -1.93 9.99 -2.65
CA VAL A 51 -1.67 8.55 -2.55
C VAL A 51 -1.42 7.96 -3.94
N ASN A 52 -0.29 7.28 -4.12
CA ASN A 52 0.11 6.74 -5.43
C ASN A 52 0.11 5.21 -5.47
N LEU A 53 0.79 4.56 -4.51
CA LEU A 53 0.82 3.11 -4.41
C LEU A 53 0.05 2.65 -3.18
N VAL A 54 -0.79 1.63 -3.36
CA VAL A 54 -1.60 1.02 -2.32
C VAL A 54 -1.36 -0.49 -2.29
N ARG A 55 -1.05 -1.03 -1.11
CA ARG A 55 -0.85 -2.48 -0.88
C ARG A 55 -1.63 -2.92 0.34
N CYS A 56 -2.73 -3.61 0.08
CA CYS A 56 -3.60 -4.10 1.15
C CYS A 56 -3.26 -5.50 1.64
N GLY A 57 -3.67 -5.74 2.87
CA GLY A 57 -3.71 -7.04 3.54
C GLY A 57 -3.34 -6.91 5.00
N ASP A 58 -3.59 -7.96 5.76
CA ASP A 58 -3.26 -8.02 7.18
C ASP A 58 -1.74 -7.89 7.38
N LEU A 59 -1.29 -6.71 7.84
CA LEU A 59 0.11 -6.35 8.11
C LEU A 59 0.45 -6.41 9.61
N THR A 60 -0.57 -6.41 10.47
CA THR A 60 -0.46 -6.41 11.93
C THR A 60 -0.77 -7.78 12.56
N GLY A 61 -1.34 -8.69 11.80
CA GLY A 61 -1.70 -10.05 12.19
C GLY A 61 -2.95 -10.16 13.06
N ASP A 62 -3.84 -9.18 13.00
CA ASP A 62 -5.10 -9.16 13.74
C ASP A 62 -6.31 -9.66 12.93
N GLY A 63 -6.07 -10.02 11.66
CA GLY A 63 -7.10 -10.51 10.73
C GLY A 63 -7.86 -9.40 10.00
N ALA A 64 -7.64 -8.13 10.33
CA ALA A 64 -8.19 -7.00 9.58
C ALA A 64 -7.28 -6.66 8.38
N THR A 65 -7.85 -6.03 7.34
CA THR A 65 -7.06 -5.64 6.16
C THR A 65 -6.43 -4.28 6.39
N ASP A 66 -5.13 -4.26 6.68
CA ASP A 66 -4.33 -3.04 6.74
C ASP A 66 -3.94 -2.54 5.34
N VAL A 67 -3.38 -1.34 5.29
CA VAL A 67 -2.85 -0.76 4.05
C VAL A 67 -1.45 -0.21 4.24
N ALA A 68 -0.52 -0.64 3.40
CA ALA A 68 0.75 0.03 3.19
C ALA A 68 0.65 0.93 1.94
N PHE A 69 1.12 2.17 2.06
CA PHE A 69 0.95 3.18 1.00
C PHE A 69 2.22 3.98 0.74
N THR A 70 2.24 4.69 -0.38
CA THR A 70 3.19 5.79 -0.66
C THR A 70 2.45 7.07 -1.05
N LEU A 71 3.08 8.23 -0.81
CA LEU A 71 2.61 9.52 -1.32
C LEU A 71 3.52 10.03 -2.42
N ALA A 72 2.96 10.22 -3.61
CA ALA A 72 3.60 10.95 -4.69
C ALA A 72 3.63 12.44 -4.35
N SER A 73 4.70 13.11 -4.76
CA SER A 73 4.90 14.55 -4.54
C SER A 73 4.25 15.47 -5.56
N GLY A 74 3.52 14.93 -6.56
CA GLY A 74 3.07 15.70 -7.73
C GLY A 74 4.19 16.08 -8.72
N GLY A 75 5.46 15.81 -8.41
CA GLY A 75 6.61 16.22 -9.23
C GLY A 75 7.64 15.12 -9.48
N THR A 76 8.83 15.54 -9.93
CA THR A 76 9.90 14.61 -10.32
C THR A 76 10.54 13.86 -9.14
N ALA A 77 10.25 14.24 -7.90
CA ALA A 77 10.71 13.51 -6.72
C ALA A 77 10.02 12.14 -6.58
N GLY A 78 8.91 11.91 -7.28
CA GLY A 78 8.13 10.68 -7.19
C GLY A 78 7.55 10.51 -5.80
N ASP A 79 7.56 9.28 -5.29
CA ASP A 79 7.06 8.96 -3.96
C ASP A 79 8.02 9.47 -2.87
N THR A 80 7.51 10.36 -2.02
CA THR A 80 8.28 11.07 -0.97
C THR A 80 7.90 10.65 0.44
N HIS A 81 6.80 9.94 0.61
CA HIS A 81 6.42 9.37 1.89
C HIS A 81 5.95 7.93 1.70
N PHE A 82 6.01 7.17 2.78
CA PHE A 82 5.36 5.86 2.88
C PHE A 82 4.85 5.64 4.30
N GLY A 83 3.88 4.75 4.42
CA GLY A 83 3.30 4.45 5.71
C GLY A 83 2.48 3.19 5.74
N VAL A 84 1.92 2.93 6.91
CA VAL A 84 0.93 1.88 7.13
C VAL A 84 -0.23 2.48 7.93
N ILE A 85 -1.45 2.22 7.48
CA ILE A 85 -2.66 2.42 8.26
C ILE A 85 -3.14 1.04 8.71
N GLN A 86 -3.24 0.85 10.02
CA GLN A 86 -3.85 -0.34 10.62
C GLN A 86 -5.37 -0.18 10.58
N ALA A 87 -6.08 -1.23 10.17
CA ALA A 87 -7.53 -1.24 10.19
C ALA A 87 -8.08 -1.32 11.62
N GLY A 88 -9.00 -0.43 11.95
CA GLY A 88 -9.85 -0.49 13.12
C GLY A 88 -11.08 -1.38 12.89
N ALA A 89 -11.68 -1.85 13.98
CA ALA A 89 -12.83 -2.75 13.95
C ALA A 89 -14.11 -2.13 13.37
N ASP A 90 -14.19 -0.80 13.31
CA ASP A 90 -15.29 -0.01 12.76
C ASP A 90 -15.08 0.39 11.29
N GLY A 91 -13.98 -0.05 10.68
CA GLY A 91 -13.60 0.33 9.31
C GLY A 91 -12.88 1.69 9.21
N ALA A 92 -12.72 2.42 10.32
CA ALA A 92 -11.76 3.51 10.40
C ALA A 92 -10.33 2.95 10.54
N GLY A 93 -9.31 3.73 10.18
CA GLY A 93 -7.91 3.28 10.25
C GLY A 93 -7.05 4.20 11.12
N GLU A 94 -6.00 3.64 11.74
CA GLU A 94 -4.99 4.39 12.49
C GLU A 94 -3.65 4.38 11.75
N VAL A 95 -3.01 5.54 11.60
CA VAL A 95 -1.66 5.63 11.02
C VAL A 95 -0.63 5.10 12.03
N VAL A 96 -0.19 3.86 11.84
CA VAL A 96 0.79 3.20 12.72
C VAL A 96 2.24 3.31 12.22
N LEU A 97 2.43 3.84 11.01
CA LEU A 97 3.72 4.21 10.46
C LEU A 97 3.55 5.35 9.45
N TYR A 98 4.35 6.40 9.60
CA TYR A 98 4.50 7.46 8.60
C TYR A 98 5.97 7.89 8.55
N LYS A 99 6.58 7.84 7.36
CA LYS A 99 8.00 8.13 7.16
C LYS A 99 8.23 8.88 5.85
N GLU A 100 9.10 9.88 5.93
CA GLU A 100 9.68 10.53 4.76
C GLU A 100 10.64 9.57 4.01
N GLY A 101 10.75 9.81 2.72
CA GLY A 101 11.62 9.11 1.80
C GLY A 101 11.82 9.90 0.51
N TYR A 102 12.48 9.27 -0.45
CA TYR A 102 12.73 9.87 -1.76
C TYR A 102 12.73 8.77 -2.81
N LYS A 103 11.88 8.92 -3.84
CA LYS A 103 11.65 7.91 -4.87
C LYS A 103 11.40 6.54 -4.26
N VAL A 104 10.47 6.48 -3.32
CA VAL A 104 10.17 5.29 -2.54
C VAL A 104 9.52 4.23 -3.43
N GLY A 105 10.06 3.03 -3.42
CA GLY A 105 9.37 1.82 -3.87
C GLY A 105 8.91 1.01 -2.66
N LEU A 106 7.73 0.41 -2.75
CA LEU A 106 7.15 -0.40 -1.68
C LEU A 106 6.73 -1.77 -2.22
N ALA A 107 7.13 -2.84 -1.53
CA ALA A 107 6.72 -4.20 -1.87
C ALA A 107 6.45 -5.01 -0.60
N ARG A 108 5.26 -5.64 -0.53
CA ARG A 108 4.99 -6.62 0.53
C ARG A 108 6.03 -7.75 0.49
N HIS A 109 6.40 -8.23 1.67
CA HIS A 109 7.30 -9.38 1.80
C HIS A 109 6.56 -10.61 2.28
N ASP A 110 5.78 -10.47 3.34
CA ASP A 110 4.93 -11.50 3.92
C ASP A 110 3.73 -10.85 4.63
N ALA A 111 3.04 -11.63 5.48
CA ALA A 111 1.94 -11.12 6.28
C ALA A 111 2.38 -9.94 7.14
N LYS A 112 3.49 -10.00 7.86
CA LYS A 112 3.85 -8.99 8.90
C LYS A 112 4.96 -8.04 8.49
N SER A 113 5.35 -8.04 7.22
CA SER A 113 6.45 -7.22 6.75
C SER A 113 6.34 -6.80 5.30
N PHE A 114 6.94 -5.65 5.04
CA PHE A 114 7.13 -5.10 3.71
C PHE A 114 8.55 -4.54 3.60
N ASP A 115 9.00 -4.39 2.37
CA ASP A 115 10.28 -3.80 2.06
C ASP A 115 10.06 -2.44 1.40
N VAL A 116 10.88 -1.49 1.80
CA VAL A 116 11.03 -0.16 1.20
C VAL A 116 12.33 -0.14 0.41
N LEU A 117 12.28 0.35 -0.81
CA LEU A 117 13.43 0.52 -1.68
C LEU A 117 13.61 2.00 -1.99
N GLN A 118 14.81 2.52 -1.82
CA GLN A 118 15.15 3.88 -2.19
C GLN A 118 16.41 3.90 -3.05
N PRO A 119 16.46 4.70 -4.12
CA PRO A 119 17.68 4.90 -4.87
C PRO A 119 18.75 5.59 -4.02
N HIS A 120 20.01 5.27 -4.29
CA HIS A 120 21.17 5.89 -3.70
C HIS A 120 22.08 6.42 -4.81
N TYR A 121 22.19 7.74 -4.85
CA TYR A 121 23.00 8.46 -5.83
C TYR A 121 24.38 8.74 -5.24
N GLY A 122 25.42 8.24 -5.90
CA GLY A 122 26.80 8.59 -5.61
C GLY A 122 27.13 10.03 -6.01
N LYS A 123 28.31 10.50 -5.60
CA LYS A 123 28.76 11.90 -5.84
C LYS A 123 28.81 12.31 -7.32
N ARG A 124 28.84 11.35 -8.25
CA ARG A 124 28.92 11.58 -9.70
C ARG A 124 27.66 11.13 -10.43
N ASP A 125 26.63 10.78 -9.70
CA ASP A 125 25.40 10.27 -10.28
C ASP A 125 24.45 11.44 -10.51
N PRO A 126 24.05 11.72 -11.76
CA PRO A 126 22.89 12.56 -11.98
C PRO A 126 21.66 11.90 -11.34
N ASN A 127 20.72 12.72 -10.89
CA ASN A 127 19.49 12.28 -10.19
C ASN A 127 18.56 11.38 -11.06
N CYS A 128 18.96 11.06 -12.29
CA CYS A 128 18.30 10.12 -13.19
C CYS A 128 18.81 8.66 -13.08
N CYS A 129 20.04 8.42 -12.61
CA CYS A 129 20.68 7.10 -12.66
C CYS A 129 21.38 6.75 -11.34
N PRO A 130 20.68 6.09 -10.39
CA PRO A 130 21.28 5.74 -9.11
C PRO A 130 22.36 4.65 -9.24
N SER A 131 23.49 4.82 -8.55
CA SER A 131 24.56 3.81 -8.43
C SER A 131 24.12 2.53 -7.71
N SER A 132 23.18 2.66 -6.77
CA SER A 132 22.70 1.53 -5.98
C SER A 132 21.32 1.83 -5.39
N PHE A 133 20.76 0.86 -4.68
CA PHE A 133 19.52 1.03 -3.94
C PHE A 133 19.72 0.60 -2.50
N ARG A 134 19.03 1.26 -1.57
CA ARG A 134 18.92 0.85 -0.18
C ARG A 134 17.56 0.18 -0.01
N GLN A 135 17.57 -1.10 0.34
CA GLN A 135 16.37 -1.83 0.74
C GLN A 135 16.32 -1.93 2.26
N THR A 136 15.24 -1.45 2.87
CA THR A 136 14.97 -1.57 4.31
C THR A 136 13.69 -2.37 4.51
N ARG A 137 13.76 -3.41 5.35
CA ARG A 137 12.57 -4.16 5.75
C ARG A 137 11.91 -3.52 6.95
N PHE A 138 10.61 -3.37 6.91
CA PHE A 138 9.79 -3.00 8.08
C PHE A 138 8.99 -4.21 8.50
N THR A 139 9.05 -4.55 9.79
CA THR A 139 8.36 -5.71 10.37
C THR A 139 7.55 -5.29 11.57
N TRP A 140 6.29 -5.73 11.62
CA TRP A 140 5.40 -5.51 12.75
C TRP A 140 5.88 -6.28 13.98
N THR A 141 5.97 -5.61 15.13
CA THR A 141 6.41 -6.21 16.39
C THR A 141 5.27 -6.48 17.38
N GLY A 142 4.02 -6.39 16.94
CA GLY A 142 2.84 -6.44 17.80
C GLY A 142 2.33 -5.08 18.26
N THR A 143 3.14 -4.03 18.11
CA THR A 143 2.78 -2.66 18.52
C THR A 143 3.28 -1.57 17.57
N THR A 144 4.33 -1.83 16.80
CA THR A 144 4.90 -0.87 15.86
C THR A 144 5.65 -1.59 14.75
N PHE A 145 5.88 -0.91 13.62
CA PHE A 145 6.80 -1.37 12.60
C PHE A 145 8.24 -0.98 12.95
N LYS A 146 9.12 -1.97 13.04
CA LYS A 146 10.56 -1.74 13.20
C LYS A 146 11.30 -1.90 11.88
N ALA A 147 12.17 -0.93 11.58
CA ALA A 147 13.12 -1.02 10.49
C ALA A 147 14.24 -2.01 10.84
N GLY A 148 14.47 -2.98 9.96
CA GLY A 148 15.65 -3.84 9.99
C GLY A 148 16.88 -3.14 9.41
N LYS A 149 18.01 -3.86 9.39
CA LYS A 149 19.23 -3.34 8.76
C LYS A 149 19.03 -3.15 7.25
N ALA A 150 19.36 -1.94 6.77
CA ALA A 150 19.33 -1.64 5.35
C ALA A 150 20.35 -2.50 4.58
N LYS A 151 19.95 -3.00 3.41
CA LYS A 151 20.77 -3.76 2.47
C LYS A 151 21.02 -2.92 1.23
N THR A 152 22.27 -2.85 0.79
CA THR A 152 22.62 -2.21 -0.48
C THR A 152 22.45 -3.21 -1.63
N LEU A 153 21.72 -2.80 -2.66
CA LEU A 153 21.48 -3.57 -3.88
C LEU A 153 22.07 -2.85 -5.08
N LYS A 154 22.60 -3.61 -6.04
CA LYS A 154 23.08 -3.04 -7.32
C LYS A 154 21.95 -2.71 -8.29
N ARG A 155 20.79 -3.36 -8.15
CA ARG A 155 19.62 -3.20 -9.01
C ARG A 155 18.35 -3.29 -8.18
N ALA A 156 17.32 -2.59 -8.60
CA ALA A 156 15.99 -2.71 -8.04
C ALA A 156 15.38 -4.08 -8.38
N PRO A 157 14.90 -4.86 -7.40
CA PRO A 157 14.19 -6.11 -7.66
C PRO A 157 12.87 -5.89 -8.40
N SER A 158 12.49 -6.83 -9.27
CA SER A 158 11.29 -6.71 -10.13
C SER A 158 9.98 -6.54 -9.35
N ARG A 159 9.89 -7.08 -8.13
CA ARG A 159 8.68 -6.98 -7.28
C ARG A 159 8.30 -5.55 -6.88
N PHE A 160 9.22 -4.59 -6.98
CA PHE A 160 8.93 -3.18 -6.71
C PHE A 160 8.25 -2.46 -7.88
N TYR A 161 8.16 -3.10 -9.05
CA TYR A 161 7.52 -2.55 -10.25
C TYR A 161 6.18 -3.21 -10.60
N ARG A 162 5.74 -4.17 -9.79
CA ARG A 162 4.46 -4.85 -10.01
C ARG A 162 3.37 -3.97 -9.43
N ALA A 163 2.47 -3.46 -10.29
CA ALA A 163 1.26 -2.73 -9.92
C ALA A 163 0.28 -3.65 -9.20
#